data_AF-X0WMQ9-F1
#
_entry.id   AF-X0WMQ9-F1
#
_cell.length_a   1.000
_cell.length_b   1.000
_cell.length_c   1.000
_cell.angle_alpha   90.00
_cell.angle_beta   90.00
_cell.angle_gamma   90.00
#
_symmetry.space_group_name_H-M   'P 1'
#
loop_
_entity.id
_entity.type
_entity.pdbx_description
1 polymer ?
#
loop_
_entity_poly.entity_id
_entity_poly.type
_entity_poly.pdbx_seq_one_letter_code
_entity_poly.pdbx_strand_id
1 'polypeptide(L)'
;TPRVMLPLEIDGSYDLGAEFTRTKADSTIIVVFPVGDRSCQLALSAFSQTVHGLGLIDGKNPDDRSNPATYRQGKLVNDRRYHVLLSVRTKKDEATIDVSLDGKPIITWSGKQSSLAVAPGQQLPYPKRASLGAHRSQVTFHSASLRSTSGKTTLAPHPQPPFDGAAKGRWVDLLADANLDRDTIHGRWFRQEGAVAVAPASAAEDLVRLMLPEVVEGSYDLEAEFTRTVGSSTVAINLPVGNRACTLRFSDRNEGRIQA
;
A
#
# COMPACT_ATOMS: atom_id res chain seq x y z
N THR A 1 4.34 -6.11 6.76
CA THR A 1 3.14 -5.24 6.82
C THR A 1 2.82 -4.79 5.41
N PRO A 2 1.69 -5.24 4.82
CA PRO A 2 1.22 -4.72 3.54
C PRO A 2 1.00 -3.20 3.61
N ARG A 3 1.42 -2.49 2.56
CA ARG A 3 1.31 -1.04 2.43
C ARG A 3 1.34 -0.63 0.96
N VAL A 4 0.66 0.45 0.64
CA VAL A 4 0.68 1.10 -0.67
C VAL A 4 1.32 2.48 -0.52
N MET A 5 2.27 2.80 -1.41
CA MET A 5 2.86 4.14 -1.47
C MET A 5 1.96 5.06 -2.26
N LEU A 6 1.79 6.30 -1.79
CA LEU A 6 1.11 7.33 -2.55
C LEU A 6 2.02 7.83 -3.68
N PRO A 7 1.48 8.14 -4.87
CA PRO A 7 2.25 8.52 -6.05
C PRO A 7 2.71 9.99 -6.00
N LEU A 8 3.11 10.47 -4.83
CA LEU A 8 3.49 11.86 -4.59
C LEU A 8 4.81 11.91 -3.84
N GLU A 9 5.77 12.65 -4.38
CA GLU A 9 6.95 13.08 -3.66
C GLU A 9 6.65 14.43 -3.00
N ILE A 10 6.93 14.49 -1.70
CA ILE A 10 6.53 15.59 -0.83
C ILE A 10 7.79 16.26 -0.30
N ASP A 11 7.92 17.56 -0.57
CA ASP A 11 8.93 18.42 0.02
C ASP A 11 8.28 19.65 0.66
N GLY A 12 8.67 19.94 1.89
CA GLY A 12 8.10 21.03 2.70
C GLY A 12 6.97 20.60 3.63
N SER A 13 6.05 21.54 3.90
CA SER A 13 4.93 21.37 4.84
C SER A 13 3.65 21.01 4.12
N TYR A 14 2.84 20.15 4.72
CA TYR A 14 1.64 19.62 4.08
C TYR A 14 0.62 19.08 5.09
N ASP A 15 -0.61 18.89 4.61
CA ASP A 15 -1.64 18.11 5.27
C ASP A 15 -1.91 16.84 4.47
N LEU A 16 -2.02 15.70 5.15
CA LEU A 16 -2.38 14.40 4.59
C LEU A 16 -3.63 13.89 5.30
N GLY A 17 -4.73 13.81 4.56
CA GLY A 17 -5.99 13.20 4.99
C GLY A 17 -6.12 11.78 4.46
N ALA A 18 -6.73 10.90 5.24
CA ALA A 18 -7.18 9.60 4.74
C ALA A 18 -8.50 9.19 5.40
N GLU A 19 -9.39 8.62 4.60
CA GLU A 19 -10.60 7.98 5.12
C GLU A 19 -10.46 6.47 5.03
N PHE A 20 -10.81 5.76 6.09
CA PHE A 20 -10.67 4.31 6.12
C PHE A 20 -11.73 3.64 6.99
N THR A 21 -11.97 2.36 6.71
CA THR A 21 -12.77 1.46 7.56
C THR A 21 -11.95 0.21 7.84
N ARG A 22 -11.75 -0.13 9.12
CA ARG A 22 -11.19 -1.42 9.51
C ARG A 22 -12.32 -2.44 9.61
N THR A 23 -12.31 -3.49 8.80
CA THR A 23 -13.41 -4.47 8.73
C THR A 23 -13.15 -5.73 9.54
N LYS A 24 -11.89 -6.07 9.81
CA LYS A 24 -11.54 -7.28 10.59
C LYS A 24 -10.22 -7.15 11.34
N ALA A 25 -10.13 -7.93 12.42
CA ALA A 25 -9.06 -7.92 13.40
C ALA A 25 -8.91 -6.56 14.09
N ASP A 26 -7.91 -6.44 14.95
CA ASP A 26 -7.89 -5.38 15.96
C ASP A 26 -6.52 -4.75 16.18
N SER A 27 -5.60 -4.98 15.25
CA SER A 27 -4.27 -4.38 15.29
C SER A 27 -4.28 -3.03 14.54
N THR A 28 -3.22 -2.73 13.79
CA THR A 28 -2.78 -1.35 13.58
C THR A 28 -3.05 -0.85 12.18
N ILE A 29 -3.57 0.38 12.07
CA ILE A 29 -3.51 1.18 10.83
C ILE A 29 -2.21 1.97 10.86
N ILE A 30 -1.46 1.92 9.77
CA ILE A 30 -0.13 2.52 9.68
C ILE A 30 -0.12 3.56 8.56
N VAL A 31 0.41 4.73 8.88
CA VAL A 31 0.80 5.74 7.89
C VAL A 31 2.28 6.01 8.07
N VAL A 32 3.09 5.81 7.03
CA VAL A 32 4.49 6.25 7.02
C VAL A 32 4.58 7.49 6.15
N PHE A 33 5.22 8.55 6.62
CA PHE A 33 5.18 9.84 5.95
C PHE A 33 6.50 10.62 6.09
N PRO A 34 6.86 11.44 5.10
CA PRO A 34 8.09 12.23 5.11
C PRO A 34 8.01 13.42 6.08
N VAL A 35 9.13 13.73 6.73
CA VAL A 35 9.31 14.93 7.55
C VAL A 35 10.70 15.48 7.28
N GLY A 36 10.78 16.45 6.36
CA GLY A 36 12.07 16.93 5.83
C GLY A 36 12.83 15.79 5.15
N ASP A 37 14.06 15.51 5.59
CA ASP A 37 14.89 14.41 5.07
C ASP A 37 14.73 13.10 5.85
N ARG A 38 13.76 13.05 6.74
CA ARG A 38 13.43 11.89 7.57
C ARG A 38 12.04 11.37 7.22
N SER A 39 11.68 10.25 7.83
CA SER A 39 10.31 9.74 7.81
C SER A 39 9.88 9.42 9.23
N CYS A 40 8.57 9.45 9.45
CA CYS A 40 7.93 9.09 10.70
C CYS A 40 6.78 8.13 10.42
N GLN A 41 6.41 7.32 11.42
CA GLN A 41 5.26 6.43 11.36
C GLN A 41 4.19 6.91 12.33
N LEU A 42 2.95 7.05 11.84
CA LEU A 42 1.75 7.10 12.67
C LEU A 42 1.17 5.68 12.76
N ALA A 43 0.89 5.25 13.98
CA ALA A 43 0.23 4.00 14.29
C ALA A 43 -1.11 4.29 14.99
N LEU A 44 -2.22 3.80 14.45
CA LEU A 44 -3.55 3.92 15.07
C LEU A 44 -4.03 2.56 15.57
N SER A 45 -4.59 2.51 16.78
CA SER A 45 -5.05 1.27 17.42
C SER A 45 -3.93 0.24 17.58
N ALA A 46 -2.72 0.73 17.87
CA ALA A 46 -1.54 -0.10 18.02
C ALA A 46 -1.48 -0.77 19.40
N PHE A 47 -0.62 -1.78 19.51
CA PHE A 47 -0.29 -2.47 20.77
C PHE A 47 -1.55 -2.92 21.55
N SER A 48 -2.32 -3.83 20.93
CA SER A 48 -3.58 -4.34 21.50
C SER A 48 -4.63 -3.25 21.72
N GLN A 49 -4.76 -2.31 20.77
CA GLN A 49 -5.76 -1.23 20.78
C GLN A 49 -5.65 -0.28 21.98
N THR A 50 -4.43 -0.12 22.51
CA THR A 50 -4.21 0.74 23.68
C THR A 50 -3.75 2.14 23.27
N VAL A 51 -3.12 2.30 22.11
CA VAL A 51 -2.51 3.57 21.72
C VAL A 51 -2.76 3.99 20.27
N HIS A 52 -2.85 5.30 20.08
CA HIS A 52 -2.44 5.96 18.84
C HIS A 52 -1.09 6.63 19.11
N GLY A 53 -0.16 6.64 18.17
CA GLY A 53 1.08 7.38 18.40
C GLY A 53 2.03 7.44 17.24
N LEU A 54 3.00 8.33 17.36
CA LEU A 54 4.13 8.43 16.44
C LEU A 54 5.27 7.52 16.91
N GLY A 55 5.90 6.84 15.97
CA GLY A 55 7.11 6.06 16.20
C GLY A 55 8.06 6.18 15.03
N LEU A 56 9.36 5.96 15.20
CA LEU A 56 10.14 5.91 16.43
C LEU A 56 10.60 7.34 16.76
N ILE A 57 10.35 7.83 17.98
CA ILE A 57 10.87 9.13 18.44
C ILE A 57 12.02 8.88 19.42
N ASP A 58 13.23 9.30 19.06
CA ASP A 58 14.46 8.99 19.80
C ASP A 58 14.59 7.48 20.12
N GLY A 59 14.21 6.65 19.15
CA GLY A 59 14.22 5.18 19.27
C GLY A 59 13.04 4.58 20.04
N LYS A 60 12.08 5.39 20.54
CA LYS A 60 10.96 4.92 21.36
C LYS A 60 9.74 4.58 20.51
N ASN A 61 9.14 3.42 20.78
CA ASN A 61 7.87 3.01 20.20
C ASN A 61 6.69 3.80 20.80
N PRO A 62 5.51 3.81 20.15
CA PRO A 62 4.31 4.45 20.69
C PRO A 62 3.87 3.92 22.07
N ASP A 63 4.10 2.65 22.39
CA ASP A 63 3.70 2.07 23.69
C ASP A 63 4.66 2.43 24.84
N ASP A 64 5.88 2.90 24.53
CA ASP A 64 6.84 3.37 25.51
C ASP A 64 6.23 4.51 26.36
N ARG A 65 6.42 4.45 27.68
CA ARG A 65 5.90 5.46 28.61
C ARG A 65 6.53 6.84 28.40
N SER A 66 7.74 6.88 27.88
CA SER A 66 8.55 8.08 27.65
C SER A 66 8.46 8.63 26.23
N ASN A 67 7.65 8.02 25.35
CA ASN A 67 7.34 8.59 24.04
C ASN A 67 6.37 9.77 24.22
N PRO A 68 6.75 11.00 23.81
CA PRO A 68 5.93 12.19 24.01
C PRO A 68 4.72 12.27 23.06
N ALA A 69 4.68 11.47 21.99
CA ALA A 69 3.69 11.56 20.93
C ALA A 69 2.71 10.38 20.93
N THR A 70 2.18 10.05 22.12
CA THR A 70 1.29 8.90 22.33
C THR A 70 -0.03 9.33 22.97
N TYR A 71 -1.13 8.91 22.36
CA TYR A 71 -2.48 8.97 22.90
C TYR A 71 -2.91 7.59 23.44
N ARG A 72 -3.10 7.47 24.77
CA ARG A 72 -3.28 6.17 25.47
C ARG A 72 -4.72 5.66 25.56
N GLN A 73 -5.66 6.30 24.87
CA GLN A 73 -7.04 5.82 24.73
C GLN A 73 -7.30 5.37 23.29
N GLY A 74 -6.27 4.84 22.63
CA GLY A 74 -6.27 4.68 21.19
C GLY A 74 -6.94 3.40 20.70
N LYS A 75 -8.27 3.41 20.61
CA LYS A 75 -9.06 2.26 20.12
C LYS A 75 -9.87 2.64 18.88
N LEU A 76 -9.74 1.82 17.83
CA LEU A 76 -10.65 1.86 16.69
C LEU A 76 -11.74 0.80 16.86
N VAL A 77 -12.92 1.09 16.32
CA VAL A 77 -14.07 0.19 16.26
C VAL A 77 -14.17 -0.34 14.83
N ASN A 78 -14.39 -1.64 14.67
CA ASN A 78 -14.54 -2.23 13.35
C ASN A 78 -15.83 -1.75 12.67
N ASP A 79 -15.81 -1.76 11.34
CA ASP A 79 -16.94 -1.39 10.47
C ASP A 79 -17.42 0.07 10.63
N ARG A 80 -16.62 0.89 11.32
CA ARG A 80 -16.79 2.33 11.40
C ARG A 80 -15.85 3.03 10.43
N ARG A 81 -16.37 4.01 9.68
CA ARG A 81 -15.58 4.92 8.85
C ARG A 81 -14.93 5.98 9.73
N TYR A 82 -13.63 6.17 9.55
CA TYR A 82 -12.81 7.16 10.22
C TYR A 82 -12.19 8.13 9.22
N HIS A 83 -11.95 9.36 9.65
CA HIS A 83 -11.15 10.34 8.94
C HIS A 83 -9.94 10.71 9.81
N VAL A 84 -8.72 10.40 9.33
CA VAL A 84 -7.48 10.86 9.96
C VAL A 84 -6.92 12.03 9.17
N LEU A 85 -6.53 13.09 9.87
CA LEU A 85 -5.80 14.22 9.29
C LEU A 85 -4.47 14.38 10.02
N LEU A 86 -3.39 14.30 9.27
CA LEU A 86 -2.02 14.52 9.68
C LEU A 86 -1.53 15.85 9.09
N SER A 87 -1.11 16.78 9.94
CA SER A 87 -0.48 18.05 9.52
C SER A 87 1.00 17.99 9.86
N VAL A 88 1.86 18.18 8.87
CA VAL A 88 3.32 18.27 9.04
C VAL A 88 3.77 19.67 8.68
N ARG A 89 4.47 20.32 9.61
CA ARG A 89 5.05 21.66 9.45
C ARG A 89 6.55 21.56 9.69
N THR A 90 7.34 21.95 8.71
CA THR A 90 8.81 21.87 8.77
C THR A 90 9.41 23.27 8.75
N LYS A 91 10.45 23.48 9.57
CA LYS A 91 11.22 24.72 9.61
C LYS A 91 12.66 24.41 9.97
N LYS A 92 13.58 24.57 9.02
CA LYS A 92 14.99 24.17 9.16
C LYS A 92 15.10 22.70 9.59
N ASP A 93 15.70 22.43 10.75
CA ASP A 93 15.91 21.11 11.34
C ASP A 93 14.79 20.68 12.31
N GLU A 94 13.76 21.51 12.49
CA GLU A 94 12.61 21.22 13.35
C GLU A 94 11.37 20.86 12.54
N ALA A 95 10.45 20.15 13.19
CA ALA A 95 9.13 19.87 12.69
C ALA A 95 8.08 19.88 13.80
N THR A 96 6.85 20.23 13.41
CA THR A 96 5.62 20.04 14.19
C THR A 96 4.72 19.07 13.44
N ILE A 97 4.17 18.11 14.17
CA ILE A 97 3.28 17.07 13.65
C ILE A 97 2.01 17.08 14.51
N ASP A 98 0.88 17.39 13.88
CA ASP A 98 -0.43 17.32 14.50
C ASP A 98 -1.27 16.22 13.85
N VAL A 99 -1.95 15.43 14.67
CA VAL A 99 -2.84 14.36 14.22
C VAL A 99 -4.20 14.54 14.84
N SER A 100 -5.24 14.50 14.01
CA SER A 100 -6.61 14.41 14.44
C SER A 100 -7.30 13.18 13.87
N LEU A 101 -8.26 12.65 14.62
CA LEU A 101 -9.14 11.56 14.22
C LEU A 101 -10.59 12.03 14.36
N ASP A 102 -11.34 12.00 13.27
CA ASP A 102 -12.69 12.56 13.16
C ASP A 102 -12.77 14.01 13.66
N GLY A 103 -11.75 14.81 13.32
CA GLY A 103 -11.63 16.22 13.71
C GLY A 103 -11.21 16.45 15.17
N LYS A 104 -11.04 15.40 15.97
CA LYS A 104 -10.56 15.51 17.36
C LYS A 104 -9.03 15.40 17.39
N PRO A 105 -8.29 16.37 17.94
CA PRO A 105 -6.85 16.26 18.08
C PRO A 105 -6.51 15.10 19.03
N ILE A 106 -5.59 14.23 18.61
CA ILE A 106 -5.14 13.09 19.39
C ILE A 106 -3.63 13.13 19.67
N ILE A 107 -2.83 13.72 18.78
CA ILE A 107 -1.38 13.82 18.95
C ILE A 107 -0.92 15.20 18.48
N THR A 108 -0.05 15.82 19.26
CA THR A 108 0.75 16.98 18.87
C THR A 108 2.18 16.72 19.31
N TRP A 109 3.11 16.87 18.39
CA TRP A 109 4.54 16.72 18.67
C TRP A 109 5.33 17.80 17.96
N SER A 110 6.32 18.37 18.64
CA SER A 110 7.29 19.28 18.05
C SER A 110 8.68 18.89 18.50
N GLY A 111 9.65 18.94 17.59
CA GLY A 111 11.03 18.63 17.90
C GLY A 111 11.92 18.57 16.67
N LYS A 112 13.14 18.07 16.87
CA LYS A 112 14.13 17.92 15.79
C LYS A 112 13.71 16.81 14.84
N GLN A 113 13.85 17.05 13.54
CA GLN A 113 13.62 16.02 12.53
C GLN A 113 14.49 14.80 12.75
N SER A 114 15.72 14.98 13.26
CA SER A 114 16.66 13.88 13.57
C SER A 114 16.16 12.91 14.64
N SER A 115 15.21 13.33 15.49
CA SER A 115 14.57 12.45 16.48
C SER A 115 13.60 11.46 15.83
N LEU A 116 13.16 11.71 14.59
CA LEU A 116 12.22 10.87 13.87
C LEU A 116 12.94 9.76 13.12
N ALA A 117 12.39 8.56 13.23
CA ALA A 117 12.81 7.41 12.46
C ALA A 117 11.62 6.49 12.16
N VAL A 118 11.86 5.54 11.25
CA VAL A 118 10.93 4.45 10.97
C VAL A 118 11.67 3.15 11.27
N ALA A 119 10.99 2.18 11.87
CA ALA A 119 11.59 0.88 12.16
C ALA A 119 12.11 0.22 10.86
N PRO A 120 13.23 -0.55 10.87
CA PRO A 120 13.85 -1.08 9.66
C PRO A 120 12.88 -1.81 8.70
N GLY A 121 11.97 -2.64 9.22
CA GLY A 121 10.96 -3.34 8.39
C GLY A 121 9.83 -2.47 7.84
N GLN A 122 9.76 -1.20 8.25
CA GLN A 122 8.77 -0.21 7.83
C GLN A 122 9.36 0.88 6.92
N GLN A 123 10.68 0.85 6.66
CA GLN A 123 11.31 1.78 5.73
C GLN A 123 10.70 1.65 4.33
N LEU A 124 10.54 2.81 3.67
CA LEU A 124 10.06 2.89 2.30
C LEU A 124 11.26 2.99 1.35
N PRO A 125 11.18 2.36 0.16
CA PRO A 125 12.23 2.53 -0.86
C PRO A 125 12.32 3.97 -1.36
N TYR A 126 11.23 4.74 -1.27
CA TYR A 126 11.17 6.15 -1.63
C TYR A 126 10.77 7.00 -0.41
N PRO A 127 11.74 7.49 0.40
CA PRO A 127 11.47 8.09 1.72
C PRO A 127 10.74 9.44 1.67
N LYS A 128 10.70 10.09 0.50
CA LYS A 128 9.94 11.33 0.25
C LYS A 128 8.47 11.07 -0.13
N ARG A 129 8.02 9.82 -0.13
CA ARG A 129 6.62 9.44 -0.39
C ARG A 129 5.95 8.98 0.90
N ALA A 130 4.67 9.31 1.04
CA ALA A 130 3.84 8.75 2.10
C ALA A 130 3.31 7.37 1.70
N SER A 131 2.91 6.55 2.68
CA SER A 131 2.26 5.27 2.46
C SER A 131 1.13 5.02 3.46
N LEU A 132 0.16 4.23 3.03
CA LEU A 132 -0.95 3.75 3.83
C LEU A 132 -0.85 2.24 3.95
N GLY A 133 -1.08 1.69 5.14
CA GLY A 133 -0.98 0.26 5.35
C GLY A 133 -1.67 -0.21 6.62
N ALA A 134 -1.57 -1.51 6.85
CA ALA A 134 -2.14 -2.15 8.03
C ALA A 134 -1.27 -3.32 8.50
N HIS A 135 -1.17 -3.47 9.81
CA HIS A 135 -0.54 -4.64 10.44
C HIS A 135 -1.65 -5.48 11.09
N ARG A 136 -1.73 -6.77 10.72
CA ARG A 136 -2.72 -7.73 11.25
C ARG A 136 -4.14 -7.15 11.33
N SER A 137 -4.57 -6.45 10.28
CA SER A 137 -5.90 -5.84 10.16
C SER A 137 -6.33 -5.79 8.71
N GLN A 138 -7.63 -6.00 8.47
CA GLN A 138 -8.25 -5.81 7.17
C GLN A 138 -8.84 -4.40 7.11
N VAL A 139 -8.44 -3.62 6.11
CA VAL A 139 -8.75 -2.19 6.03
C VAL A 139 -9.07 -1.83 4.59
N THR A 140 -10.12 -1.05 4.41
CA THR A 140 -10.41 -0.35 3.16
C THR A 140 -10.06 1.12 3.36
N PHE A 141 -9.15 1.65 2.53
CA PHE A 141 -8.94 3.09 2.41
C PHE A 141 -9.87 3.60 1.32
N HIS A 142 -10.76 4.53 1.66
CA HIS A 142 -11.76 5.08 0.74
C HIS A 142 -11.23 6.29 -0.01
N SER A 143 -10.37 7.06 0.63
CA SER A 143 -9.75 8.24 0.04
C SER A 143 -8.43 8.56 0.74
N ALA A 144 -7.54 9.21 -0.01
CA ALA A 144 -6.33 9.84 0.49
C ALA A 144 -6.21 11.21 -0.20
N SER A 145 -6.02 12.26 0.58
CA SER A 145 -5.92 13.63 0.07
C SER A 145 -4.69 14.31 0.65
N LEU A 146 -4.02 15.11 -0.18
CA LEU A 146 -2.85 15.87 0.25
C LEU A 146 -2.98 17.32 -0.14
N ARG A 147 -2.64 18.22 0.79
CA ARG A 147 -2.56 19.67 0.56
C ARG A 147 -1.18 20.16 0.96
N SER A 148 -0.37 20.58 -0.02
CA SER A 148 0.88 21.29 0.27
C SER A 148 0.55 22.66 0.89
N THR A 149 1.20 23.00 2.00
CA THR A 149 1.09 24.33 2.63
C THR A 149 2.36 25.15 2.50
N SER A 150 3.48 24.49 2.20
CA SER A 150 4.73 25.10 1.71
C SER A 150 5.51 24.07 0.88
N GLY A 151 6.59 24.52 0.23
CA GLY A 151 7.44 23.63 -0.57
C GLY A 151 6.77 23.17 -1.86
N LYS A 152 7.17 22.00 -2.36
CA LYS A 152 6.73 21.45 -3.65
C LYS A 152 6.28 20.01 -3.45
N THR A 153 5.10 19.70 -3.97
CA THR A 153 4.66 18.32 -4.17
C THR A 153 4.71 18.02 -5.66
N THR A 154 5.30 16.89 -6.04
CA THR A 154 5.30 16.41 -7.42
C THR A 154 4.63 15.06 -7.48
N LEU A 155 3.76 14.88 -8.49
CA LEU A 155 3.37 13.54 -8.90
C LEU A 155 4.64 12.80 -9.24
N ALA A 156 4.88 11.75 -8.47
CA ALA A 156 6.02 10.93 -8.71
C ALA A 156 5.74 10.16 -10.00
N PRO A 157 6.72 10.01 -10.90
CA PRO A 157 6.55 9.11 -12.03
C PRO A 157 6.08 7.77 -11.47
N HIS A 158 5.05 7.20 -12.12
CA HIS A 158 4.63 5.83 -11.86
C HIS A 158 5.91 5.00 -11.74
N PRO A 159 6.11 4.18 -10.69
CA PRO A 159 7.32 3.38 -10.59
C PRO A 159 7.43 2.62 -11.90
N GLN A 160 8.33 3.06 -12.79
CA GLN A 160 8.73 2.23 -13.89
C GLN A 160 9.39 1.05 -13.19
N PRO A 161 8.96 -0.18 -13.49
CA PRO A 161 9.68 -1.34 -13.03
C PRO A 161 11.19 -1.12 -13.27
N PRO A 162 12.08 -1.64 -12.42
CA PRO A 162 13.53 -1.52 -12.58
C PRO A 162 14.03 -2.40 -13.74
N PHE A 163 13.35 -2.34 -14.89
CA PHE A 163 13.82 -2.86 -16.16
C PHE A 163 14.34 -1.64 -16.92
N ASP A 164 15.56 -1.31 -16.58
CA ASP A 164 16.45 -0.32 -17.17
C ASP A 164 16.59 -0.51 -18.68
N GLY A 165 15.58 -0.07 -19.45
CA GLY A 165 15.70 0.35 -20.86
C GLY A 165 16.24 -0.69 -21.86
N ALA A 166 16.45 -1.94 -21.45
CA ALA A 166 16.96 -3.00 -22.30
C ALA A 166 15.86 -3.67 -23.15
N ALA A 167 14.60 -3.46 -22.79
CA ALA A 167 13.44 -3.90 -23.55
C ALA A 167 13.38 -3.16 -24.90
N LYS A 168 14.03 -3.71 -25.93
CA LYS A 168 13.87 -3.27 -27.32
C LYS A 168 12.55 -3.82 -27.83
N GLY A 169 11.43 -3.21 -27.47
CA GLY A 169 10.11 -3.69 -27.87
C GLY A 169 8.97 -2.70 -27.60
N ARG A 170 7.87 -2.85 -28.34
CA ARG A 170 6.61 -2.15 -28.10
C ARG A 170 5.82 -2.92 -27.03
N TRP A 171 5.28 -2.21 -26.03
CA TRP A 171 4.26 -2.78 -25.14
C TRP A 171 2.99 -3.11 -25.92
N VAL A 172 2.48 -4.33 -25.74
CA VAL A 172 1.20 -4.81 -26.30
C VAL A 172 0.23 -5.03 -25.15
N ASP A 173 -0.98 -4.49 -25.26
CA ASP A 173 -2.03 -4.69 -24.26
C ASP A 173 -2.72 -6.05 -24.48
N LEU A 174 -2.27 -7.05 -23.74
CA LEU A 174 -2.77 -8.43 -23.85
C LEU A 174 -4.24 -8.58 -23.41
N LEU A 175 -4.77 -7.69 -22.56
CA LEU A 175 -6.16 -7.75 -22.10
C LEU A 175 -7.12 -7.02 -23.03
N ALA A 176 -6.64 -6.00 -23.75
CA ALA A 176 -7.40 -5.39 -24.83
C ALA A 176 -7.74 -6.41 -25.92
N ASP A 177 -6.76 -7.22 -26.34
CA ASP A 177 -6.91 -8.17 -27.46
C ASP A 177 -7.56 -9.52 -27.07
N ALA A 178 -7.70 -9.79 -25.77
CA ALA A 178 -8.28 -11.04 -25.28
C ALA A 178 -9.75 -11.18 -25.70
N ASN A 179 -10.09 -12.27 -26.38
CA ASN A 179 -11.46 -12.66 -26.65
C ASN A 179 -11.91 -13.67 -25.59
N LEU A 180 -12.75 -13.24 -24.64
CA LEU A 180 -13.12 -14.06 -23.48
C LEU A 180 -13.90 -15.34 -23.85
N ASP A 181 -14.58 -15.37 -24.99
CA ASP A 181 -15.28 -16.58 -25.45
C ASP A 181 -14.30 -17.63 -25.98
N ARG A 182 -13.22 -17.18 -26.63
CA ARG A 182 -12.19 -18.03 -27.24
C ARG A 182 -11.08 -18.41 -26.26
N ASP A 183 -10.63 -17.45 -25.47
CA ASP A 183 -9.38 -17.53 -24.71
C ASP A 183 -9.58 -18.03 -23.28
N THR A 184 -10.83 -18.12 -22.81
CA THR A 184 -11.16 -18.73 -21.53
C THR A 184 -10.89 -20.23 -21.57
N ILE A 185 -9.98 -20.70 -20.72
CA ILE A 185 -9.75 -22.14 -20.52
C ILE A 185 -10.76 -22.68 -19.51
N HIS A 186 -10.88 -22.01 -18.35
CA HIS A 186 -11.81 -22.38 -17.28
C HIS A 186 -12.25 -21.16 -16.47
N GLY A 187 -13.41 -21.30 -15.82
CA GLY A 187 -14.05 -20.29 -14.97
C GLY A 187 -14.81 -19.23 -15.77
N ARG A 188 -15.41 -18.29 -15.06
CA ARG A 188 -16.27 -17.26 -15.65
C ARG A 188 -15.55 -15.93 -15.68
N TRP A 189 -15.00 -15.59 -16.85
CA TRP A 189 -14.33 -14.33 -17.10
C TRP A 189 -15.28 -13.36 -17.79
N PHE A 190 -15.17 -12.07 -17.46
CA PHE A 190 -16.01 -11.03 -18.06
C PHE A 190 -15.27 -9.69 -18.10
N ARG A 191 -15.66 -8.81 -19.01
CA ARG A 191 -15.15 -7.44 -19.05
C ARG A 191 -15.90 -6.57 -18.05
N GLN A 192 -15.16 -5.73 -17.32
CA GLN A 192 -15.71 -4.76 -16.37
C GLN A 192 -14.87 -3.50 -16.40
N GLU A 193 -15.47 -2.36 -16.77
CA GLU A 193 -14.83 -1.03 -16.72
C GLU A 193 -13.44 -0.95 -17.40
N GLY A 194 -13.29 -1.61 -18.56
CA GLY A 194 -12.01 -1.64 -19.29
C GLY A 194 -11.01 -2.69 -18.78
N ALA A 195 -11.30 -3.39 -17.68
CA ALA A 195 -10.54 -4.52 -17.18
C ALA A 195 -11.17 -5.87 -17.54
N VAL A 196 -10.40 -6.94 -17.33
CA VAL A 196 -10.86 -8.32 -17.38
C VAL A 196 -10.97 -8.84 -15.94
N ALA A 197 -12.17 -9.27 -15.56
CA ALA A 197 -12.50 -9.76 -14.23
C ALA A 197 -12.86 -11.25 -14.28
N VAL A 198 -12.78 -11.89 -13.11
CA VAL A 198 -13.12 -13.29 -12.92
C VAL A 198 -14.14 -13.42 -11.80
N ALA A 199 -15.22 -14.17 -12.04
CA ALA A 199 -16.22 -14.42 -11.02
C ALA A 199 -15.66 -15.34 -9.93
N PRO A 200 -16.18 -15.27 -8.69
CA PRO A 200 -15.79 -16.21 -7.63
C PRO A 200 -15.94 -17.65 -8.11
N ALA A 201 -14.83 -18.39 -8.03
CA ALA A 201 -14.80 -19.81 -8.33
C ALA A 201 -15.57 -20.58 -7.25
N SER A 202 -16.43 -21.51 -7.65
CA SER A 202 -17.00 -22.48 -6.71
C SER A 202 -15.91 -23.44 -6.22
N ALA A 203 -16.15 -24.15 -5.11
CA ALA A 203 -15.21 -25.16 -4.60
C ALA A 203 -14.92 -26.31 -5.59
N ALA A 204 -15.71 -26.44 -6.66
CA ALA A 204 -15.51 -27.43 -7.73
C ALA A 204 -14.69 -26.88 -8.91
N GLU A 205 -14.40 -25.58 -8.95
CA GLU A 205 -13.62 -24.94 -10.02
C GLU A 205 -12.16 -24.79 -9.56
N ASP A 206 -11.40 -25.89 -9.60
CA ASP A 206 -10.08 -25.95 -8.95
C ASP A 206 -9.01 -25.07 -9.62
N LEU A 207 -9.18 -24.62 -10.87
CA LEU A 207 -8.22 -23.76 -11.58
C LEU A 207 -8.89 -22.89 -12.66
N VAL A 208 -9.29 -21.67 -12.28
CA VAL A 208 -9.82 -20.67 -13.21
C VAL A 208 -8.67 -20.04 -14.01
N ARG A 209 -8.75 -20.09 -15.35
CA ARG A 209 -7.64 -19.74 -16.25
C ARG A 209 -8.13 -19.04 -17.51
N LEU A 210 -7.45 -17.96 -17.85
CA LEU A 210 -7.55 -17.25 -19.12
C LEU A 210 -6.20 -17.37 -19.84
N MET A 211 -6.24 -17.72 -21.12
CA MET A 211 -5.06 -17.66 -21.99
C MET A 211 -4.95 -16.24 -22.55
N LEU A 212 -3.74 -15.68 -22.62
CA LEU A 212 -3.53 -14.38 -23.27
C LEU A 212 -3.22 -14.61 -24.75
N PRO A 213 -3.72 -13.77 -25.66
CA PRO A 213 -3.78 -14.05 -27.09
C PRO A 213 -2.47 -13.80 -27.85
N GLU A 214 -1.31 -13.90 -27.20
CA GLU A 214 0.00 -13.62 -27.79
C GLU A 214 0.93 -14.83 -27.68
N VAL A 215 1.57 -15.18 -28.79
CA VAL A 215 2.67 -16.16 -28.80
C VAL A 215 3.98 -15.41 -28.63
N VAL A 216 4.61 -15.58 -27.46
CA VAL A 216 5.91 -14.96 -27.20
C VAL A 216 7.04 -15.85 -27.71
N GLU A 217 7.93 -15.26 -28.52
CA GLU A 217 9.18 -15.87 -28.97
C GLU A 217 10.37 -15.10 -28.42
N GLY A 218 11.37 -15.82 -27.92
CA GLY A 218 12.58 -15.20 -27.37
C GLY A 218 12.37 -14.57 -25.98
N SER A 219 13.11 -13.51 -25.71
CA SER A 219 13.06 -12.78 -24.44
C SER A 219 11.90 -11.77 -24.47
N TYR A 220 11.15 -11.70 -23.37
CA TYR A 220 10.04 -10.78 -23.20
C TYR A 220 10.04 -10.20 -21.80
N ASP A 221 9.41 -9.04 -21.67
CA ASP A 221 9.03 -8.44 -20.39
C ASP A 221 7.51 -8.53 -20.24
N LEU A 222 7.05 -8.82 -19.02
CA LEU A 222 5.63 -8.85 -18.70
C LEU A 222 5.34 -7.85 -17.57
N GLU A 223 4.40 -6.95 -17.84
CA GLU A 223 3.79 -6.10 -16.83
C GLU A 223 2.36 -6.57 -16.57
N ALA A 224 2.01 -6.71 -15.29
CA ALA A 224 0.68 -7.11 -14.87
C ALA A 224 0.24 -6.32 -13.64
N GLU A 225 -0.91 -5.69 -13.74
CA GLU A 225 -1.60 -5.04 -12.64
C GLU A 225 -2.90 -5.78 -12.34
N PHE A 226 -3.18 -6.06 -11.07
CA PHE A 226 -4.42 -6.70 -10.67
C PHE A 226 -4.86 -6.25 -9.29
N THR A 227 -6.18 -6.25 -9.08
CA THR A 227 -6.81 -6.05 -7.77
C THR A 227 -7.54 -7.32 -7.35
N ARG A 228 -7.21 -7.86 -6.17
CA ARG A 228 -7.99 -8.94 -5.58
C ARG A 228 -9.21 -8.35 -4.87
N THR A 229 -10.40 -8.62 -5.39
CA THR A 229 -11.65 -8.12 -4.83
C THR A 229 -12.23 -9.04 -3.76
N VAL A 230 -12.08 -10.36 -3.91
CA VAL A 230 -12.56 -11.39 -2.96
C VAL A 230 -11.65 -12.62 -2.95
N GLY A 231 -11.82 -13.50 -1.95
CA GLY A 231 -11.07 -14.75 -1.81
C GLY A 231 -9.68 -14.58 -1.19
N SER A 232 -9.07 -15.71 -0.78
CA SER A 232 -7.75 -15.74 -0.14
C SER A 232 -6.72 -16.62 -0.86
N SER A 233 -7.15 -17.39 -1.87
CA SER A 233 -6.31 -18.27 -2.68
C SER A 233 -5.30 -17.51 -3.55
N THR A 234 -4.53 -18.24 -4.35
CA THR A 234 -3.44 -17.70 -5.17
C THR A 234 -3.96 -16.98 -6.42
N VAL A 235 -3.34 -15.84 -6.76
CA VAL A 235 -3.35 -15.31 -8.13
C VAL A 235 -2.07 -15.82 -8.79
N ALA A 236 -2.18 -16.43 -9.96
CA ALA A 236 -1.05 -17.06 -10.64
C ALA A 236 -0.92 -16.53 -12.07
N ILE A 237 0.32 -16.25 -12.48
CA ILE A 237 0.68 -15.96 -13.87
C ILE A 237 1.56 -17.10 -14.36
N ASN A 238 1.13 -17.77 -15.43
CA ASN A 238 1.92 -18.81 -16.07
C ASN A 238 2.72 -18.18 -17.22
N LEU A 239 4.04 -18.36 -17.17
CA LEU A 239 5.01 -17.71 -18.02
C LEU A 239 5.68 -18.77 -18.90
N PRO A 240 5.58 -18.70 -20.23
CA PRO A 240 6.34 -19.58 -21.11
C PRO A 240 7.84 -19.25 -21.03
N VAL A 241 8.67 -20.27 -20.82
CA VAL A 241 10.14 -20.15 -20.75
C VAL A 241 10.75 -21.27 -21.58
N GLY A 242 11.14 -20.95 -22.82
CA GLY A 242 11.58 -21.95 -23.80
C GLY A 242 10.46 -22.95 -24.12
N ASN A 243 10.74 -24.25 -23.97
CA ASN A 243 9.75 -25.32 -24.15
C ASN A 243 9.01 -25.73 -22.86
N ARG A 244 9.10 -24.89 -21.81
CA ARG A 244 8.45 -25.13 -20.51
C ARG A 244 7.63 -23.91 -20.10
N ALA A 245 6.97 -24.00 -18.95
CA ALA A 245 6.37 -22.86 -18.28
C ALA A 245 6.84 -22.79 -16.83
N CYS A 246 6.95 -21.58 -16.29
CA CYS A 246 7.02 -21.34 -14.85
C CYS A 246 5.74 -20.63 -14.38
N THR A 247 5.43 -20.72 -13.08
CA THR A 247 4.26 -20.06 -12.51
C THR A 247 4.71 -19.08 -11.45
N LEU A 248 4.47 -17.79 -11.69
CA LEU A 248 4.60 -16.77 -10.65
C LEU A 248 3.32 -16.75 -9.82
N ARG A 249 3.45 -16.89 -8.49
CA ARG A 249 2.31 -16.98 -7.57
C ARG A 249 2.29 -15.80 -6.60
N PHE A 250 1.14 -15.13 -6.53
CA PHE A 250 0.87 -14.06 -5.60
C PHE A 250 -0.10 -14.55 -4.52
N SER A 251 0.40 -14.55 -3.27
CA SER A 251 -0.23 -15.09 -2.07
C SER A 251 -0.46 -16.61 -2.13
N ASP A 252 0.32 -17.38 -1.38
CA ASP A 252 -0.03 -18.77 -1.08
C ASP A 252 -0.85 -18.87 0.23
N ARG A 253 -1.36 -20.07 0.53
CA ARG A 253 -2.23 -20.37 1.68
C ARG A 253 -1.60 -20.04 3.06
N ASN A 254 -0.34 -19.62 3.13
CA ASN A 254 0.32 -19.17 4.33
C ASN A 254 0.83 -17.73 4.18
N GLU A 255 0.09 -16.80 4.77
CA GLU A 255 0.59 -15.47 5.19
C GLU A 255 1.50 -14.73 4.18
N GLY A 256 0.97 -14.36 3.01
CA GLY A 256 1.39 -13.15 2.29
C GLY A 256 2.88 -13.03 1.93
N ARG A 257 3.62 -14.14 1.81
CA ARG A 257 4.96 -14.13 1.22
C ARG A 257 4.86 -14.38 -0.27
N ILE A 258 5.39 -13.43 -1.05
CA ILE A 258 5.75 -13.66 -2.45
C ILE A 258 6.98 -14.57 -2.40
N GLN A 259 6.86 -15.81 -2.87
CA GLN A 259 8.03 -16.63 -3.18
C GLN A 259 8.30 -16.47 -4.68
N ALA A 260 9.47 -15.95 -5.00
CA ALA A 260 10.05 -15.96 -6.34
C ALA A 260 10.80 -17.27 -6.56
#